data_AF-A0A2E0WNU3-F1
#
_entry.id   AF-A0A2E0WNU3-F1
#
_cell.length_a   1.000
_cell.length_b   1.000
_cell.length_c   1.000
_cell.angle_alpha   90.00
_cell.angle_beta   90.00
_cell.angle_gamma   90.00
#
_symmetry.space_group_name_H-M   'P 1'
#
loop_
_entity.id
_entity.type
_entity.pdbx_description
1 polymer ?
#
loop_
_entity_poly.entity_id
_entity_poly.type
_entity_poly.pdbx_seq_one_letter_code
_entity_poly.pdbx_strand_id
1 'polypeptide(L)' 'MKVRASVKKICRNCKIIRRNGVVRVICSDARHKQRQG' A
#
# COMPACT_ATOMS: atom_id res chain seq x y z
N MET A 1 -7.69 4.93 1.11
CA MET A 1 -6.75 4.38 0.13
C MET A 1 -6.02 5.54 -0.51
N LYS A 2 -4.68 5.60 -0.43
CA LYS A 2 -3.87 6.70 -0.99
C LYS A 2 -3.23 6.25 -2.31
N VAL A 3 -3.48 6.98 -3.39
CA VAL A 3 -2.89 6.68 -4.70
C VAL A 3 -1.62 7.52 -4.88
N ARG A 4 -0.49 6.89 -5.18
CA ARG A 4 0.82 7.54 -5.29
C ARG A 4 1.69 6.82 -6.31
N ALA A 5 2.59 7.53 -7.00
CA ALA A 5 3.57 6.90 -7.88
C ALA A 5 4.57 6.00 -7.12
N SER A 6 4.93 6.39 -5.89
CA SER A 6 5.80 5.62 -4.99
C SER A 6 5.00 5.12 -3.79
N VAL A 7 5.06 3.82 -3.54
CA VAL A 7 4.43 3.18 -2.38
C VAL A 7 5.50 2.60 -1.45
N LYS A 8 5.40 2.90 -0.16
CA LYS A 8 6.35 2.46 0.87
C LYS A 8 5.62 1.93 2.11
N LYS A 9 6.27 1.05 2.87
CA LYS A 9 5.79 0.64 4.20
C LYS A 9 5.89 1.83 5.16
N ILE A 10 4.83 2.08 5.92
CA ILE A 10 4.78 3.17 6.90
C ILE A 10 4.97 2.64 8.33
N CYS A 11 4.51 1.42 8.61
CA CYS A 11 4.69 0.75 9.89
C CYS A 11 5.05 -0.73 9.71
N ARG A 12 5.35 -1.42 10.82
CA ARG A 12 5.71 -2.86 10.85
C ARG A 12 4.62 -3.77 10.29
N ASN A 13 3.35 -3.35 10.40
CA ASN A 13 2.19 -4.11 9.93
C ASN A 13 1.87 -3.88 8.44
N CYS A 14 2.54 -2.93 7.79
CA CYS A 14 2.36 -2.68 6.37
C CYS A 14 2.94 -3.82 5.53
N LYS A 15 2.10 -4.45 4.71
CA LYS A 15 2.53 -5.45 3.73
C LYS A 15 2.36 -4.89 2.32
N ILE A 16 3.40 -5.07 1.51
CA ILE A 16 3.36 -4.77 0.09
C ILE A 16 2.86 -6.02 -0.62
N ILE A 17 1.81 -5.87 -1.43
CA ILE A 17 1.22 -6.94 -2.22
C ILE A 17 1.09 -6.50 -3.68
N ARG A 18 1.13 -7.45 -4.61
CA ARG A 18 0.73 -7.23 -6.00
C ARG A 18 -0.62 -7.91 -6.24
N ARG A 19 -1.63 -7.15 -6.68
CA ARG A 19 -2.94 -7.66 -7.06
C ARG A 19 -3.34 -7.06 -8.41
N ASN A 20 -3.73 -7.90 -9.36
CA ASN A 20 -4.12 -7.51 -10.73
C ASN A 20 -3.05 -6.62 -11.38
N GLY A 21 -1.77 -6.99 -11.26
CA GLY A 21 -0.63 -6.22 -11.80
C GLY A 21 -0.26 -4.94 -11.04
N VAL A 22 -1.07 -4.50 -10.06
CA VAL A 22 -0.85 -3.25 -9.32
C VAL A 22 -0.22 -3.49 -7.95
N VAL A 23 0.83 -2.74 -7.61
CA VAL A 23 1.45 -2.76 -6.28
C VAL A 23 0.59 -1.97 -5.29
N ARG A 24 0.28 -2.58 -4.15
CA ARG A 24 -0.53 -1.97 -3.08
C ARG A 24 0.14 -2.18 -1.73
N VAL A 25 -0.06 -1.24 -0.82
CA VAL A 25 0.26 -1.42 0.60
C VAL A 25 -1.04 -1.68 1.33
N ILE A 26 -1.11 -2.82 2.02
CA ILE A 26 -2.18 -3.15 2.95
C ILE A 26 -1.68 -3.03 4.38
N CYS A 27 -2.57 -2.62 5.28
CA CYS A 27 -2.33 -2.53 6.70
C CYS A 27 -3.68 -2.70 7.42
N SER A 28 -3.64 -3.08 8.69
CA SER A 28 -4.80 -3.01 9.58
C SER A 28 -5.32 -1.58 9.69
N ASP A 29 -4.43 -0.61 9.91
CA ASP A 29 -4.74 0.81 9.85
C ASP A 29 -5.06 1.28 8.40
N ALA A 30 -6.27 1.80 8.20
CA ALA A 30 -6.74 2.31 6.93
C ALA A 30 -5.94 3.52 6.39
N ARG A 31 -5.28 4.30 7.27
CA ARG A 31 -4.48 5.48 6.91
C ARG A 31 -3.21 5.12 6.14
N HIS A 32 -2.74 3.88 6.26
CA HIS A 32 -1.54 3.37 5.60
C HIS A 32 -1.80 2.69 4.25
N LYS A 33 -3.07 2.41 3.91
CA LYS A 33 -3.42 1.73 2.65
C LYS A 33 -3.02 2.58 1.44
N GLN A 34 -2.18 2.04 0.56
CA GLN A 34 -1.69 2.74 -0.63
C GLN A 34 -1.85 1.90 -1.91
N ARG A 35 -1.91 2.57 -3.06
CA ARG A 35 -1.89 1.98 -4.41
C ARG A 35 -0.87 2.71 -5.28
N GLN A 36 -0.07 1.95 -6.02
CA GLN A 36 0.85 2.49 -7.02
C GLN A 36 0.09 2.83 -8.30
N GLY A 37 0.21 4.08 -8.74
CA GLY A 37 -0.50 4.62 -9.92
C GLY A 37 -1.89 5.12 -9.59
#